data_AF-T1AL37-F1
#
_entry.id   AF-T1AL37-F1
#
_cell.length_a   1.000
_cell.length_b   1.000
_cell.length_c   1.000
_cell.angle_alpha   90.00
_cell.angle_beta   90.00
_cell.angle_gamma   90.00
#
_symmetry.space_group_name_H-M   'P 1'
#
loop_
_entity.id
_entity.type
_entity.pdbx_description
1 polymer ?
#
loop_
_entity_poly.entity_id
_entity_poly.type
_entity_poly.pdbx_seq_one_letter_code
_entity_poly.pdbx_strand_id
1 'polypeptide(L)'
;MKIYHYAIKEKGGGSVPYTVKVTVHGPLLAQNGMTLAVDWMGALPTNDLGAMYGVYQAANYSQFRNALRGWKAPTLNFIYGDKSGNVGIISAGLYGVTKGSKPWLPMSGSGGSDIIGAIPYSENPQTYDPSSHFVFSANQRPVLSNYPYYIGTTANFFATGYRANIIHNYLVTHKTLSTSQAISLELSVKDFLASEIVPKLLKVLKTTVGPAGGALGHNYSEAISLLKGWNYRMNSNSPSATIWWYFWSNYLNSTFGPLWKSASVPTGLDPALKIGPNMTPLDVVLEHWTL
;
A
#
# COMPACT_ATOMS: atom_id res chain seq x y z
N MET A 1 -31.39 -0.16 -15.85
CA MET A 1 -30.12 0.45 -16.29
C MET A 1 -30.44 1.82 -16.86
N LYS A 2 -29.69 2.87 -16.46
CA LYS A 2 -29.80 4.22 -17.02
C LYS A 2 -28.71 4.42 -18.08
N ILE A 3 -29.01 5.22 -19.11
CA ILE A 3 -28.08 5.52 -20.20
C ILE A 3 -28.01 7.04 -20.34
N TYR A 4 -26.79 7.57 -20.33
CA TYR A 4 -26.51 8.99 -20.50
C TYR A 4 -25.66 9.20 -21.74
N HIS A 5 -25.99 10.22 -22.52
CA HIS A 5 -25.25 10.60 -23.72
C HIS A 5 -24.60 11.97 -23.51
N TYR A 6 -23.31 12.04 -23.83
CA TYR A 6 -22.48 13.23 -23.70
C TYR A 6 -21.75 13.49 -25.01
N ALA A 7 -21.25 14.72 -25.15
CA ALA A 7 -20.33 15.11 -26.20
C ALA A 7 -19.06 15.63 -25.51
N ILE A 8 -17.97 14.88 -25.62
CA ILE A 8 -16.68 15.27 -25.05
C ILE A 8 -15.99 16.17 -26.07
N LYS A 9 -15.76 17.43 -25.71
CA LYS A 9 -15.03 18.38 -26.55
C LYS A 9 -13.56 18.03 -26.57
N GLU A 10 -12.98 18.04 -27.76
CA GLU A 10 -11.57 17.76 -27.97
C GLU A 10 -10.78 19.04 -28.20
N LYS A 11 -9.51 19.00 -27.81
CA LYS A 11 -8.56 20.07 -28.14
C LYS A 11 -8.45 20.17 -29.66
N GLY A 12 -8.72 21.35 -30.23
CA GLY A 12 -8.78 21.56 -31.68
C GLY A 12 -10.19 21.72 -32.25
N GLY A 13 -11.23 21.68 -31.40
CA GLY A 13 -12.59 22.08 -31.78
C GLY A 13 -13.52 20.95 -32.21
N GLY A 14 -13.04 19.70 -32.23
CA GLY A 14 -13.85 18.51 -32.43
C GLY A 14 -14.69 18.14 -31.20
N SER A 15 -15.60 17.19 -31.37
CA SER A 15 -16.32 16.56 -30.27
C SER A 15 -16.56 15.09 -30.55
N VAL A 16 -16.38 14.25 -29.54
CA VAL A 16 -16.62 12.81 -29.62
C VAL A 16 -17.88 12.46 -28.81
N PRO A 17 -18.85 11.74 -29.38
CA PRO A 17 -19.99 11.25 -28.63
C PRO A 17 -19.52 10.21 -27.61
N TYR A 18 -20.03 10.32 -26.38
CA TYR A 18 -19.69 9.41 -25.29
C TYR A 18 -20.94 8.94 -24.57
N THR A 19 -21.04 7.64 -24.31
CA THR A 19 -22.21 7.04 -23.67
C THR A 19 -21.80 6.38 -22.37
N VAL A 20 -22.48 6.76 -21.28
CA VAL A 20 -22.29 6.15 -19.96
C VAL A 20 -23.53 5.32 -19.63
N LYS A 21 -23.32 4.03 -19.39
CA LYS A 21 -24.35 3.12 -18.89
C LYS A 21 -24.19 2.94 -17.38
N VAL A 22 -25.28 3.05 -16.63
CA VAL A 22 -25.28 2.99 -15.17
C VAL A 22 -26.26 1.92 -14.70
N THR A 23 -25.76 0.96 -13.92
CA THR A 23 -26.56 -0.08 -13.27
C THR A 23 -27.01 0.38 -11.88
N VAL A 24 -27.58 -0.53 -11.08
CA VAL A 24 -27.87 -0.23 -9.66
C VAL A 24 -26.59 -0.09 -8.82
N HIS A 25 -25.48 -0.69 -9.27
CA HIS A 25 -24.19 -0.68 -8.57
C HIS A 25 -23.28 0.49 -9.01
N GLY A 26 -23.64 1.22 -10.07
CA GLY A 26 -22.83 2.32 -10.60
C GLY A 26 -22.53 2.24 -12.09
N PRO A 27 -21.64 3.11 -12.60
CA PRO A 27 -21.28 3.15 -14.01
C PRO A 27 -20.58 1.87 -14.47
N LEU A 28 -20.84 1.49 -15.71
CA LEU A 28 -20.17 0.37 -16.37
C LEU A 28 -18.83 0.81 -16.97
N LEU A 29 -17.80 0.01 -16.72
CA LEU A 29 -16.48 0.08 -17.32
C LEU A 29 -16.22 -1.18 -18.12
N ALA A 30 -15.62 -1.04 -19.30
CA ALA A 30 -15.08 -2.16 -20.06
C ALA A 30 -13.57 -2.24 -19.82
N GLN A 31 -13.10 -3.36 -19.27
CA GLN A 31 -11.67 -3.57 -19.01
C GLN A 31 -11.30 -5.02 -19.30
N ASN A 32 -10.29 -5.23 -20.15
CA ASN A 32 -9.75 -6.55 -20.48
C ASN A 32 -10.83 -7.58 -20.90
N GLY A 33 -11.81 -7.15 -21.72
CA GLY A 33 -12.92 -7.99 -22.17
C GLY A 33 -14.03 -8.23 -21.13
N MET A 34 -13.89 -7.70 -19.92
CA MET A 34 -14.93 -7.73 -18.89
C MET A 34 -15.74 -6.44 -18.90
N THR A 35 -17.03 -6.55 -18.57
CA THR A 35 -17.89 -5.40 -18.24
C THR A 35 -18.11 -5.40 -16.73
N LEU A 36 -17.58 -4.38 -16.06
CA LEU A 36 -17.62 -4.23 -14.61
C LEU A 36 -18.49 -3.03 -14.22
N ALA A 37 -19.28 -3.15 -13.15
CA ALA A 37 -19.89 -2.01 -12.50
C ALA A 37 -19.00 -1.57 -11.33
N VAL A 38 -18.87 -0.27 -11.10
CA VAL A 38 -18.08 0.27 -9.98
C VAL A 38 -18.99 0.92 -8.96
N ASP A 39 -19.10 0.31 -7.78
CA ASP A 39 -19.70 0.90 -6.59
C ASP A 39 -18.59 1.53 -5.74
N TRP A 40 -18.51 2.86 -5.76
CA TRP A 40 -17.44 3.62 -5.13
C TRP A 40 -18.00 4.61 -4.12
N MET A 41 -17.55 4.49 -2.86
CA MET A 41 -17.99 5.37 -1.77
C MET A 41 -17.68 6.85 -2.03
N GLY A 42 -16.66 7.17 -2.85
CA GLY A 42 -16.35 8.55 -3.25
C GLY A 42 -17.31 9.14 -4.27
N ALA A 43 -18.22 8.35 -4.85
CA ALA A 43 -19.30 8.85 -5.69
C ALA A 43 -20.51 9.35 -4.87
N LEU A 44 -20.54 9.08 -3.56
CA LEU A 44 -21.58 9.61 -2.69
C LEU A 44 -21.32 11.10 -2.42
N PRO A 45 -22.36 11.94 -2.31
CA PRO A 45 -22.20 13.33 -1.88
C PRO A 45 -21.69 13.41 -0.43
N THR A 46 -20.65 14.22 -0.20
CA THR A 46 -19.99 14.33 1.10
C THR A 46 -19.65 15.80 1.41
N ASN A 47 -19.48 16.12 2.70
CA ASN A 47 -19.00 17.44 3.14
C ASN A 47 -17.53 17.36 3.57
N ASP A 48 -16.70 16.73 2.74
CA ASP A 48 -15.29 16.49 3.06
C ASP A 48 -14.51 17.80 3.27
N LEU A 49 -14.84 18.85 2.52
CA LEU A 49 -14.26 20.19 2.71
C LEU A 49 -14.64 20.80 4.07
N GLY A 50 -15.89 20.66 4.50
CA GLY A 50 -16.32 21.11 5.82
C GLY A 50 -15.65 20.32 6.95
N ALA A 51 -15.45 19.01 6.75
CA ALA A 51 -14.69 18.18 7.70
C ALA A 51 -13.23 18.66 7.82
N MET A 52 -12.57 18.98 6.69
CA MET A 52 -11.21 19.52 6.69
C MET A 52 -11.14 20.88 7.38
N TYR A 53 -12.07 21.78 7.09
CA TYR A 53 -12.15 23.06 7.80
C TYR A 53 -12.29 22.87 9.32
N GLY A 54 -13.16 21.94 9.74
CA GLY A 54 -13.32 21.60 11.16
C GLY A 54 -12.06 21.01 11.79
N VAL A 55 -11.31 20.19 11.05
CA VAL A 55 -9.99 19.67 11.48
C VAL A 55 -9.00 20.81 11.69
N TYR A 56 -8.91 21.76 10.76
CA TYR A 56 -8.02 22.93 10.89
C TYR A 56 -8.38 23.86 12.04
N GLN A 57 -9.64 23.89 12.47
CA GLN A 57 -10.10 24.70 13.61
C GLN A 57 -10.10 23.97 14.95
N ALA A 58 -9.84 22.65 14.96
CA ALA A 58 -9.93 21.86 16.18
C ALA A 58 -8.88 22.30 17.22
N ALA A 59 -9.34 22.69 18.40
CA ALA A 59 -8.49 23.08 19.53
C ALA A 59 -8.10 21.90 20.43
N ASN A 60 -8.77 20.74 20.28
CA ASN A 60 -8.53 19.53 21.06
C ASN A 60 -8.92 18.27 20.26
N TYR A 61 -8.52 17.08 20.75
CA TYR A 61 -8.78 15.81 20.08
C TYR A 61 -10.27 15.53 19.89
N SER A 62 -11.12 15.90 20.84
CA SER A 62 -12.58 15.69 20.71
C SER A 62 -13.15 16.47 19.52
N GLN A 63 -12.72 17.71 19.32
CA GLN A 63 -13.15 18.52 18.17
C GLN A 63 -12.59 17.95 16.87
N PHE A 64 -11.32 17.53 16.85
CA PHE A 64 -10.68 16.88 15.71
C PHE A 64 -11.44 15.60 15.28
N ARG A 65 -11.71 14.71 16.23
CA ARG A 65 -12.49 13.48 16.01
C ARG A 65 -13.92 13.79 15.55
N ASN A 66 -14.57 14.79 16.13
CA ASN A 66 -15.93 15.15 15.71
C ASN A 66 -15.96 15.73 14.30
N ALA A 67 -15.00 16.57 13.91
CA ALA A 67 -14.89 17.09 12.55
C ALA A 67 -14.72 15.96 11.52
N LEU A 68 -13.88 14.96 11.83
CA LEU A 68 -13.63 13.81 10.96
C LEU A 68 -14.83 12.87 10.77
N ARG A 69 -15.92 13.01 11.54
CA ARG A 69 -17.18 12.30 11.25
C ARG A 69 -17.74 12.67 9.86
N GLY A 70 -17.48 13.90 9.41
CA GLY A 70 -17.90 14.41 8.11
C GLY A 70 -17.06 13.92 6.93
N TRP A 71 -15.86 13.39 7.18
CA TRP A 71 -14.95 12.89 6.15
C TRP A 71 -15.35 11.47 5.72
N LYS A 72 -15.61 11.28 4.43
CA LYS A 72 -16.13 10.01 3.89
C LYS A 72 -15.25 9.42 2.80
N ALA A 73 -14.63 10.22 1.94
CA ALA A 73 -13.76 9.70 0.89
C ALA A 73 -12.66 10.69 0.48
N PRO A 74 -11.51 10.20 0.02
CA PRO A 74 -11.03 8.82 0.16
C PRO A 74 -10.76 8.49 1.64
N THR A 75 -10.68 7.22 2.00
CA THR A 75 -10.21 6.81 3.33
C THR A 75 -8.76 7.24 3.53
N LEU A 76 -8.49 8.04 4.56
CA LEU A 76 -7.17 8.61 4.86
C LEU A 76 -6.81 8.46 6.34
N ASN A 77 -5.52 8.42 6.62
CA ASN A 77 -5.00 8.46 7.98
C ASN A 77 -4.75 9.92 8.39
N PHE A 78 -5.52 10.43 9.34
CA PHE A 78 -5.35 11.75 9.92
C PHE A 78 -4.61 11.65 11.25
N ILE A 79 -3.46 12.31 11.35
CA ILE A 79 -2.65 12.36 12.57
C ILE A 79 -2.94 13.65 13.33
N TYR A 80 -3.06 13.54 14.64
CA TYR A 80 -3.30 14.61 15.61
C TYR A 80 -2.11 14.75 16.56
N GLY A 81 -1.78 15.99 16.90
CA GLY A 81 -0.84 16.34 17.97
C GLY A 81 -1.21 17.70 18.57
N ASP A 82 -1.06 17.86 19.89
CA ASP A 82 -1.35 19.14 20.57
C ASP A 82 -0.26 19.61 21.54
N LYS A 83 -0.43 20.85 22.02
CA LYS A 83 0.49 21.50 22.97
C LYS A 83 0.55 20.86 24.36
N SER A 84 -0.41 20.01 24.69
CA SER A 84 -0.44 19.25 25.95
C SER A 84 0.34 17.93 25.83
N GLY A 85 0.87 17.64 24.64
CA GLY A 85 1.61 16.41 24.36
C GLY A 85 0.72 15.24 23.94
N ASN A 86 -0.57 15.48 23.70
CA ASN A 86 -1.47 14.43 23.27
C ASN A 86 -1.25 14.11 21.79
N VAL A 87 -1.36 12.83 21.41
CA VAL A 87 -1.22 12.35 20.03
C VAL A 87 -2.32 11.37 19.67
N GLY A 88 -2.75 11.39 18.41
CA GLY A 88 -3.78 10.48 17.94
C GLY A 88 -3.71 10.23 16.46
N ILE A 89 -4.35 9.16 16.00
CA ILE A 89 -4.50 8.87 14.59
C ILE A 89 -5.88 8.26 14.34
N ILE A 90 -6.54 8.69 13.26
CA ILE A 90 -7.84 8.16 12.82
C ILE A 90 -7.74 7.83 11.34
N SER A 91 -8.03 6.58 10.98
CA SER A 91 -8.28 6.16 9.59
C SER A 91 -9.71 6.56 9.23
N ALA A 92 -9.90 7.82 8.85
CA ALA A 92 -11.22 8.39 8.62
C ALA A 92 -11.68 8.14 7.19
N GLY A 93 -12.97 7.81 7.05
CA GLY A 93 -13.65 7.60 5.79
C GLY A 93 -14.82 6.64 5.94
N LEU A 94 -15.49 6.40 4.82
CA LEU A 94 -16.65 5.53 4.70
C LEU A 94 -16.21 4.17 4.14
N TYR A 95 -16.17 3.17 5.01
CA TYR A 95 -15.84 1.80 4.64
C TYR A 95 -17.13 1.01 4.41
N GLY A 96 -17.43 0.67 3.16
CA GLY A 96 -18.59 -0.14 2.81
C GLY A 96 -18.49 -1.55 3.40
N VAL A 97 -19.60 -2.05 3.96
CA VAL A 97 -19.73 -3.43 4.45
C VAL A 97 -20.57 -4.22 3.47
N THR A 98 -20.02 -5.31 2.97
CA THR A 98 -20.67 -6.22 2.02
C THR A 98 -21.42 -7.34 2.72
N LYS A 99 -22.47 -7.88 2.07
CA LYS A 99 -23.22 -9.03 2.56
C LYS A 99 -22.43 -10.34 2.46
N GLY A 100 -21.59 -10.65 3.45
CA GLY A 100 -20.90 -11.94 3.55
C GLY A 100 -19.76 -12.17 2.54
N SER A 101 -19.49 -11.21 1.67
CA SER A 101 -18.37 -11.24 0.72
C SER A 101 -17.18 -10.43 1.24
N LYS A 102 -15.98 -10.73 0.73
CA LYS A 102 -14.79 -9.87 0.90
C LYS A 102 -14.49 -9.20 -0.45
N PRO A 103 -14.56 -7.86 -0.56
CA PRO A 103 -14.31 -7.15 -1.83
C PRO A 103 -12.80 -7.12 -2.15
N TRP A 104 -12.26 -8.30 -2.50
CA TRP A 104 -10.87 -8.49 -2.92
C TRP A 104 -10.73 -8.55 -4.45
N LEU A 105 -11.76 -9.11 -5.12
CA LEU A 105 -11.88 -9.25 -6.57
C LEU A 105 -13.23 -8.70 -7.03
N PRO A 106 -13.44 -8.52 -8.35
CA PRO A 106 -14.77 -8.27 -8.90
C PRO A 106 -15.79 -9.26 -8.32
N MET A 107 -16.85 -8.73 -7.73
CA MET A 107 -17.90 -9.51 -7.10
C MET A 107 -19.07 -9.72 -8.05
N SER A 108 -19.90 -10.72 -7.76
CA SER A 108 -21.15 -10.90 -8.49
C SER A 108 -22.06 -9.69 -8.32
N GLY A 109 -22.53 -9.12 -9.43
CA GLY A 109 -23.53 -8.05 -9.44
C GLY A 109 -24.97 -8.53 -9.22
N SER A 110 -25.19 -9.80 -8.86
CA SER A 110 -26.52 -10.41 -8.68
C SER A 110 -27.23 -10.05 -7.36
N GLY A 111 -26.68 -9.13 -6.57
CA GLY A 111 -27.25 -8.70 -5.28
C GLY A 111 -26.63 -9.37 -4.05
N GLY A 112 -26.01 -10.54 -4.22
CA GLY A 112 -25.48 -11.33 -3.12
C GLY A 112 -24.24 -10.72 -2.43
N SER A 113 -23.57 -9.77 -3.08
CA SER A 113 -22.35 -9.12 -2.60
C SER A 113 -22.50 -7.61 -2.41
N ASP A 114 -23.73 -7.11 -2.38
CA ASP A 114 -24.02 -5.69 -2.30
C ASP A 114 -23.52 -5.10 -0.98
N ILE A 115 -23.19 -3.80 -1.04
CA ILE A 115 -22.89 -3.00 0.15
C ILE A 115 -24.20 -2.79 0.92
N ILE A 116 -24.26 -3.31 2.14
CA ILE A 116 -25.45 -3.27 3.01
C ILE A 116 -25.37 -2.20 4.09
N GLY A 117 -24.28 -1.44 4.13
CA GLY A 117 -24.03 -0.40 5.10
C GLY A 117 -22.57 0.00 5.13
N ALA A 118 -22.15 0.63 6.22
CA ALA A 118 -20.77 1.01 6.43
C ALA A 118 -20.32 0.67 7.86
N ILE A 119 -19.00 0.56 8.04
CA ILE A 119 -18.40 0.48 9.36
C ILE A 119 -18.85 1.70 10.18
N PRO A 120 -19.38 1.53 11.40
CA PRO A 120 -19.70 2.66 12.27
C PRO A 120 -18.46 3.52 12.50
N TYR A 121 -18.59 4.85 12.49
CA TYR A 121 -17.43 5.74 12.66
C TYR A 121 -16.65 5.50 13.97
N SER A 122 -17.34 5.08 15.04
CA SER A 122 -16.70 4.71 16.31
C SER A 122 -15.82 3.46 16.21
N GLU A 123 -16.05 2.62 15.20
CA GLU A 123 -15.31 1.39 14.93
C GLU A 123 -14.19 1.62 13.91
N ASN A 124 -14.15 2.75 13.19
CA ASN A 124 -13.03 3.07 12.30
C ASN A 124 -11.69 2.94 13.08
N PRO A 125 -10.61 2.44 12.44
CA PRO A 125 -9.32 2.31 13.10
C PRO A 125 -8.85 3.65 13.68
N GLN A 126 -8.73 3.72 15.00
CA GLN A 126 -8.36 4.95 15.69
C GLN A 126 -7.63 4.65 17.00
N THR A 127 -6.73 5.56 17.38
CA THR A 127 -6.11 5.57 18.70
C THR A 127 -5.86 7.00 19.17
N TYR A 128 -5.84 7.20 20.48
CA TYR A 128 -5.60 8.47 21.15
C TYR A 128 -4.81 8.21 22.43
N ASP A 129 -3.73 8.98 22.61
CA ASP A 129 -2.78 8.88 23.72
C ASP A 129 -2.38 7.44 24.08
N PRO A 130 -1.84 6.67 23.10
CA PRO A 130 -1.35 5.34 23.38
C PRO A 130 -0.18 5.39 24.37
N SER A 131 0.02 4.32 25.15
CA SER A 131 1.13 4.19 26.11
C SER A 131 2.52 4.22 25.46
N SER A 132 2.61 4.07 24.14
CA SER A 132 3.83 4.25 23.36
C SER A 132 4.23 5.73 23.22
N HIS A 133 3.30 6.67 23.46
CA HIS A 133 3.49 8.12 23.28
C HIS A 133 3.86 8.56 21.86
N PHE A 134 3.60 7.71 20.86
CA PHE A 134 3.74 8.07 19.44
C PHE A 134 2.69 7.36 18.59
N VAL A 135 2.36 7.96 17.45
CA VAL A 135 1.55 7.40 16.37
C VAL A 135 2.25 7.64 15.04
N PHE A 136 2.05 6.76 14.06
CA PHE A 136 2.64 6.92 12.74
C PHE A 136 1.84 6.16 11.68
N SER A 137 1.97 6.59 10.43
CA SER A 137 1.41 5.89 9.27
C SER A 137 2.37 5.98 8.10
N ALA A 138 2.71 4.84 7.55
CA ALA A 138 3.42 4.64 6.30
C ALA A 138 2.61 3.70 5.38
N ASN A 139 1.28 3.87 5.38
CA ASN A 139 0.31 3.08 4.61
C ASN A 139 0.23 1.59 5.00
N GLN A 140 0.81 1.19 6.13
CA GLN A 140 0.63 -0.15 6.69
C GLN A 140 -0.83 -0.37 7.14
N ARG A 141 -1.24 -1.63 7.21
CA ARG A 141 -2.58 -1.99 7.71
C ARG A 141 -2.72 -1.52 9.18
N PRO A 142 -3.74 -0.72 9.53
CA PRO A 142 -3.81 -0.03 10.83
C PRO A 142 -4.43 -0.87 11.96
N VAL A 143 -4.79 -2.13 11.71
CA VAL A 143 -5.47 -3.00 12.66
C VAL A 143 -4.87 -4.41 12.64
N LEU A 144 -5.17 -5.18 13.68
CA LEU A 144 -4.77 -6.58 13.81
C LEU A 144 -5.77 -7.52 13.09
N SER A 145 -5.47 -8.82 13.07
CA SER A 145 -6.29 -9.84 12.41
C SER A 145 -7.66 -10.06 13.05
N ASN A 146 -7.84 -9.67 14.31
CA ASN A 146 -9.10 -9.76 15.05
C ASN A 146 -10.06 -8.58 14.83
N TYR A 147 -9.68 -7.59 14.01
CA TYR A 147 -10.58 -6.48 13.68
C TYR A 147 -11.80 -7.01 12.90
N PRO A 148 -13.04 -6.72 13.34
CA PRO A 148 -14.23 -7.45 12.88
C PRO A 148 -14.68 -7.09 11.47
N TYR A 149 -14.17 -6.00 10.91
CA TYR A 149 -14.54 -5.52 9.59
C TYR A 149 -13.44 -5.75 8.55
N TYR A 150 -13.86 -6.05 7.33
CA TYR A 150 -12.95 -6.08 6.20
C TYR A 150 -12.62 -4.66 5.74
N ILE A 151 -11.33 -4.30 5.75
CA ILE A 151 -10.82 -3.02 5.24
C ILE A 151 -9.75 -3.22 4.15
N GLY A 152 -9.68 -4.43 3.59
CA GLY A 152 -8.58 -4.87 2.74
C GLY A 152 -7.47 -5.61 3.48
N THR A 153 -6.46 -6.05 2.73
CA THR A 153 -5.28 -6.75 3.23
C THR A 153 -4.00 -6.10 2.70
N THR A 154 -2.85 -6.46 3.27
CA THR A 154 -1.53 -5.98 2.85
C THR A 154 -1.13 -6.41 1.44
N ALA A 155 -1.82 -7.39 0.84
CA ALA A 155 -1.51 -7.84 -0.52
C ALA A 155 -2.24 -7.02 -1.61
N ASN A 156 -3.04 -5.99 -1.28
CA ASN A 156 -3.78 -5.23 -2.31
C ASN A 156 -4.16 -3.80 -1.87
N PHE A 157 -4.34 -3.56 -0.57
CA PHE A 157 -4.86 -2.28 -0.07
C PHE A 157 -3.89 -1.51 0.83
N PHE A 158 -2.91 -2.18 1.41
CA PHE A 158 -1.94 -1.59 2.33
C PHE A 158 -0.51 -1.93 1.92
N ALA A 159 0.45 -1.10 2.29
CA ALA A 159 1.86 -1.41 2.11
C ALA A 159 2.29 -2.59 3.01
N THR A 160 3.28 -3.38 2.57
CA THR A 160 3.89 -4.51 3.30
C THR A 160 4.45 -4.15 4.68
N GLY A 161 4.71 -2.87 4.92
CA GLY A 161 5.13 -2.37 6.23
C GLY A 161 6.63 -2.15 6.37
N TYR A 162 7.45 -2.30 5.33
CA TYR A 162 8.90 -2.03 5.40
C TYR A 162 9.23 -0.63 5.92
N ARG A 163 8.56 0.41 5.39
CA ARG A 163 8.68 1.80 5.89
C ARG A 163 8.15 1.93 7.31
N ALA A 164 7.03 1.29 7.61
CA ALA A 164 6.44 1.29 8.95
C ALA A 164 7.39 0.67 9.99
N ASN A 165 8.10 -0.41 9.66
CA ASN A 165 9.07 -1.05 10.54
C ASN A 165 10.30 -0.17 10.77
N ILE A 166 10.78 0.57 9.76
CA ILE A 166 11.86 1.55 9.94
C ILE A 166 11.44 2.64 10.93
N ILE A 167 10.26 3.23 10.73
CA ILE A 167 9.73 4.28 11.60
C ILE A 167 9.49 3.73 13.02
N HIS A 168 8.84 2.58 13.14
CA HIS A 168 8.59 1.94 14.42
C HIS A 168 9.88 1.66 15.18
N ASN A 169 10.85 0.98 14.55
CA ASN A 169 12.13 0.64 15.20
C ASN A 169 12.90 1.90 15.63
N TYR A 170 12.79 2.99 14.87
CA TYR A 170 13.36 4.27 15.27
C TYR A 170 12.65 4.84 16.51
N LEU A 171 11.33 4.97 16.48
CA LEU A 171 10.54 5.60 17.54
C LEU A 171 10.57 4.81 18.86
N VAL A 172 10.61 3.48 18.82
CA VAL A 172 10.71 2.67 20.06
C VAL A 172 12.08 2.73 20.73
N THR A 173 13.14 3.04 19.97
CA THR A 173 14.52 3.13 20.49
C THR A 173 14.94 4.56 20.84
N HIS A 174 14.19 5.57 20.38
CA HIS A 174 14.49 6.98 20.60
C HIS A 174 13.37 7.65 21.40
N LYS A 175 13.60 7.81 22.72
CA LYS A 175 12.62 8.41 23.64
C LYS A 175 12.36 9.90 23.37
N THR A 176 13.25 10.56 22.64
CA THR A 176 13.14 11.97 22.24
C THR A 176 13.45 12.09 20.76
N LEU A 177 12.75 12.99 20.08
CA LEU A 177 12.94 13.26 18.66
C LEU A 177 13.26 14.74 18.45
N SER A 178 14.52 15.08 18.21
CA SER A 178 14.91 16.41 17.77
C SER A 178 14.50 16.65 16.32
N THR A 179 14.47 17.91 15.88
CA THR A 179 14.19 18.27 14.48
C THR A 179 15.17 17.59 13.51
N SER A 180 16.47 17.53 13.85
CA SER A 180 17.47 16.88 12.99
C SER A 180 17.27 15.37 12.92
N GLN A 181 16.84 14.74 14.00
CA GLN A 181 16.48 13.32 14.05
C GLN A 181 15.24 13.04 13.20
N ALA A 182 14.20 13.87 13.31
CA ALA A 182 12.99 13.77 12.48
C ALA A 182 13.32 13.89 10.98
N ILE A 183 14.10 14.90 10.59
CA ILE A 183 14.57 15.07 9.19
C ILE A 183 15.36 13.84 8.73
N SER A 184 16.24 13.31 9.58
CA SER A 184 17.04 12.12 9.24
C SER A 184 16.17 10.87 9.04
N LEU A 185 15.10 10.72 9.82
CA LEU A 185 14.14 9.63 9.67
C LEU A 185 13.33 9.76 8.37
N GLU A 186 12.82 10.95 8.07
CA GLU A 186 12.08 11.26 6.84
C GLU A 186 12.94 11.05 5.58
N LEU A 187 14.23 11.38 5.64
CA LEU A 187 15.19 11.21 4.53
C LEU A 187 15.85 9.82 4.49
N SER A 188 15.39 8.87 5.31
CA SER A 188 15.99 7.54 5.35
C SER A 188 15.75 6.77 4.05
N VAL A 189 16.83 6.36 3.40
CA VAL A 189 16.84 5.44 2.25
C VAL A 189 17.21 4.01 2.64
N LYS A 190 17.04 3.64 3.91
CA LYS A 190 17.29 2.27 4.37
C LYS A 190 16.26 1.32 3.76
N ASP A 191 16.72 0.22 3.19
CA ASP A 191 15.87 -0.88 2.73
C ASP A 191 15.72 -1.90 3.88
N PHE A 192 14.52 -1.98 4.44
CA PHE A 192 14.23 -2.90 5.53
C PHE A 192 14.28 -4.36 5.07
N LEU A 193 13.75 -4.66 3.89
CA LEU A 193 13.72 -6.01 3.33
C LEU A 193 15.14 -6.52 3.08
N ALA A 194 16.01 -5.67 2.52
CA ALA A 194 17.42 -5.98 2.35
C ALA A 194 18.08 -6.37 3.69
N SER A 195 17.78 -5.64 4.77
CA SER A 195 18.36 -5.91 6.09
C SER A 195 17.94 -7.26 6.68
N GLU A 196 16.78 -7.78 6.28
CA GLU A 196 16.28 -9.10 6.69
C GLU A 196 16.79 -10.24 5.80
N ILE A 197 16.97 -9.98 4.49
CA ILE A 197 17.24 -11.02 3.49
C ILE A 197 18.71 -11.17 3.15
N VAL A 198 19.46 -10.08 3.01
CA VAL A 198 20.88 -10.15 2.63
C VAL A 198 21.70 -11.04 3.60
N PRO A 199 21.52 -10.97 4.94
CA PRO A 199 22.21 -11.89 5.84
C PRO A 199 21.90 -13.37 5.59
N LYS A 200 20.62 -13.70 5.31
CA LYS A 200 20.17 -15.06 4.99
C LYS A 200 20.75 -15.53 3.65
N LEU A 201 20.70 -14.67 2.64
CA LEU A 201 21.28 -14.91 1.33
C LEU A 201 22.79 -15.21 1.43
N LEU A 202 23.55 -14.35 2.11
CA LEU A 202 24.99 -14.54 2.30
C LEU A 202 25.32 -15.84 3.03
N LYS A 203 24.50 -16.25 4.01
CA LYS A 203 24.64 -17.54 4.70
C LYS A 203 24.44 -18.71 3.72
N VAL A 204 23.36 -18.68 2.93
CA VAL A 204 23.08 -19.74 1.94
C VAL A 204 24.20 -19.83 0.91
N LEU A 205 24.59 -18.71 0.31
CA LEU A 205 25.65 -18.64 -0.71
C LEU A 205 26.99 -19.16 -0.20
N LYS A 206 27.34 -18.88 1.06
CA LYS A 206 28.53 -19.45 1.71
C LYS A 206 28.47 -20.99 1.76
N THR A 207 27.29 -21.56 2.03
CA THR A 207 27.12 -23.02 2.18
C THR A 207 26.91 -23.78 0.87
N THR A 208 26.26 -23.19 -0.13
CA THR A 208 25.84 -23.89 -1.35
C THR A 208 26.82 -23.71 -2.50
N VAL A 209 27.47 -22.55 -2.60
CA VAL A 209 28.38 -22.21 -3.71
C VAL A 209 29.84 -22.14 -3.23
N GLY A 210 30.05 -21.78 -1.96
CA GLY A 210 31.39 -21.58 -1.40
C GLY A 210 32.06 -20.29 -1.91
N PRO A 211 33.31 -20.01 -1.48
CA PRO A 211 34.01 -18.77 -1.80
C PRO A 211 34.45 -18.65 -3.27
N ALA A 212 34.53 -19.77 -4.01
CA ALA A 212 34.99 -19.80 -5.39
C ALA A 212 33.89 -19.46 -6.42
N GLY A 213 32.63 -19.29 -6.00
CA GLY A 213 31.53 -18.88 -6.89
C GLY A 213 30.97 -19.94 -7.84
N GLY A 214 31.66 -21.07 -8.00
CA GLY A 214 31.23 -22.13 -8.93
C GLY A 214 30.99 -21.58 -10.33
N ALA A 215 29.85 -21.93 -10.93
CA ALA A 215 29.45 -21.44 -12.26
C ALA A 215 29.13 -19.93 -12.34
N LEU A 216 29.13 -19.19 -11.22
CA LEU A 216 28.83 -17.76 -11.17
C LEU A 216 30.04 -16.86 -11.51
N GLY A 217 31.26 -17.40 -11.54
CA GLY A 217 32.46 -16.73 -12.06
C GLY A 217 33.06 -15.61 -11.18
N HIS A 218 34.04 -14.87 -11.72
CA HIS A 218 34.84 -13.88 -10.98
C HIS A 218 34.03 -12.73 -10.34
N ASN A 219 32.91 -12.34 -10.96
CA ASN A 219 32.05 -11.27 -10.45
C ASN A 219 31.33 -11.66 -9.14
N TYR A 220 31.31 -12.94 -8.78
CA TYR A 220 30.64 -13.44 -7.59
C TYR A 220 31.32 -13.00 -6.29
N SER A 221 32.64 -13.16 -6.17
CA SER A 221 33.36 -12.87 -4.92
C SER A 221 33.33 -11.37 -4.59
N GLU A 222 33.41 -10.53 -5.61
CA GLU A 222 33.26 -9.07 -5.48
C GLU A 222 31.85 -8.68 -5.04
N ALA A 223 30.81 -9.21 -5.70
CA ALA A 223 29.43 -8.94 -5.31
C ALA A 223 29.13 -9.35 -3.85
N ILE A 224 29.67 -10.50 -3.42
CA ILE A 224 29.55 -10.96 -2.03
C ILE A 224 30.29 -10.04 -1.06
N SER A 225 31.47 -9.55 -1.43
CA SER A 225 32.21 -8.57 -0.63
C SER A 225 31.41 -7.27 -0.46
N LEU A 226 30.86 -6.74 -1.56
CA LEU A 226 30.03 -5.55 -1.57
C LEU A 226 28.77 -5.70 -0.70
N LEU A 227 28.08 -6.85 -0.79
CA LEU A 227 26.89 -7.11 0.02
C LEU A 227 27.21 -7.30 1.51
N LYS A 228 28.35 -7.92 1.86
CA LYS A 228 28.79 -8.07 3.26
C LYS A 228 29.08 -6.73 3.93
N GLY A 229 29.66 -5.78 3.19
CA GLY A 229 29.97 -4.44 3.69
C GLY A 229 28.81 -3.46 3.61
N TRP A 230 27.66 -3.86 3.05
CA TRP A 230 26.56 -2.94 2.81
C TRP A 230 25.76 -2.65 4.07
N ASN A 231 25.48 -1.36 4.29
CA ASN A 231 24.63 -0.88 5.39
C ASN A 231 23.13 -0.83 5.02
N TYR A 232 22.73 -1.51 3.94
CA TYR A 232 21.35 -1.59 3.45
C TYR A 232 20.74 -0.24 3.03
N ARG A 233 21.56 0.78 2.73
CA ARG A 233 21.09 2.08 2.23
C ARG A 233 21.09 2.12 0.71
N MET A 234 19.96 2.54 0.13
CA MET A 234 19.73 2.70 -1.31
C MET A 234 20.26 4.04 -1.83
N ASN A 235 21.46 4.45 -1.41
CA ASN A 235 22.08 5.67 -1.90
C ASN A 235 22.42 5.55 -3.40
N SER A 236 22.39 6.67 -4.14
CA SER A 236 22.66 6.68 -5.59
C SER A 236 24.07 6.21 -5.98
N ASN A 237 25.02 6.25 -5.05
CA ASN A 237 26.40 5.81 -5.25
C ASN A 237 26.70 4.43 -4.62
N SER A 238 25.68 3.61 -4.34
CA SER A 238 25.85 2.29 -3.70
C SER A 238 25.81 1.15 -4.72
N PRO A 239 26.95 0.51 -5.07
CA PRO A 239 26.96 -0.67 -5.93
C PRO A 239 26.15 -1.83 -5.32
N SER A 240 26.20 -1.99 -4.00
CA SER A 240 25.46 -3.04 -3.28
C SER A 240 23.95 -2.88 -3.41
N ALA A 241 23.45 -1.64 -3.45
CA ALA A 241 22.03 -1.37 -3.69
C ALA A 241 21.59 -1.84 -5.08
N THR A 242 22.42 -1.61 -6.10
CA THR A 242 22.18 -2.12 -7.46
C THR A 242 22.20 -3.64 -7.50
N ILE A 243 23.19 -4.28 -6.86
CA ILE A 243 23.25 -5.76 -6.78
C ILE A 243 21.99 -6.31 -6.12
N TRP A 244 21.58 -5.73 -5.00
CA TRP A 244 20.35 -6.12 -4.29
C TRP A 244 19.10 -5.97 -5.16
N TRP A 245 18.95 -4.83 -5.85
CA TRP A 245 17.84 -4.56 -6.75
C TRP A 245 17.68 -5.64 -7.82
N TYR A 246 18.78 -5.97 -8.51
CA TYR A 246 18.75 -7.01 -9.53
C TYR A 246 18.59 -8.40 -8.94
N PHE A 247 19.23 -8.72 -7.82
CA PHE A 247 19.07 -10.01 -7.15
C PHE A 247 17.61 -10.25 -6.81
N TRP A 248 16.95 -9.32 -6.11
CA TRP A 248 15.59 -9.52 -5.61
C TRP A 248 14.59 -9.70 -6.77
N SER A 249 14.71 -8.86 -7.79
CA SER A 249 13.88 -8.94 -9.00
C SER A 249 14.03 -10.29 -9.71
N ASN A 250 15.27 -10.76 -9.87
CA ASN A 250 15.54 -12.05 -10.50
C ASN A 250 15.14 -13.23 -9.61
N TYR A 251 15.25 -13.08 -8.29
CA TYR A 251 14.80 -14.09 -7.33
C TYR A 251 13.29 -14.32 -7.43
N LEU A 252 12.49 -13.25 -7.43
CA LEU A 252 11.04 -13.34 -7.61
C LEU A 252 10.69 -13.96 -8.97
N ASN A 253 11.32 -13.49 -10.05
CA ASN A 253 11.08 -14.05 -11.39
C ASN A 253 11.48 -15.53 -11.49
N SER A 254 12.60 -15.94 -10.90
CA SER A 254 13.04 -17.35 -10.92
C SER A 254 12.13 -18.24 -10.08
N THR A 255 11.57 -17.71 -9.00
CA THR A 255 10.67 -18.44 -8.08
C THR A 255 9.27 -18.58 -8.67
N PHE A 256 8.69 -17.49 -9.19
CA PHE A 256 7.28 -17.45 -9.61
C PHE A 256 7.07 -17.47 -11.12
N GLY A 257 8.08 -17.12 -11.92
CA GLY A 257 8.00 -17.11 -13.38
C GLY A 257 7.57 -18.45 -14.00
N PRO A 258 8.11 -19.60 -13.55
CA PRO A 258 7.65 -20.91 -14.02
C PRO A 258 6.16 -21.16 -13.74
N LEU A 259 5.69 -20.77 -12.54
CA LEU A 259 4.28 -20.87 -12.18
C LEU A 259 3.42 -19.96 -13.07
N TRP A 260 3.82 -18.71 -13.25
CA TRP A 260 3.14 -17.73 -14.13
C TRP A 260 2.98 -18.25 -15.55
N LYS A 261 4.04 -18.85 -16.09
CA LYS A 261 4.04 -19.45 -17.42
C LYS A 261 3.09 -20.66 -17.47
N SER A 262 3.14 -21.55 -16.49
CA SER A 262 2.24 -22.73 -16.45
C SER A 262 0.77 -22.34 -16.33
N ALA A 263 0.47 -21.28 -15.59
CA ALA A 263 -0.88 -20.76 -15.40
C ALA A 263 -1.36 -19.87 -16.57
N SER A 264 -0.53 -19.67 -17.59
CA SER A 264 -0.81 -18.80 -18.73
C SER A 264 -1.29 -17.40 -18.32
N VAL A 265 -0.65 -16.82 -17.28
CA VAL A 265 -1.03 -15.50 -16.77
C VAL A 265 -0.97 -14.47 -17.91
N PRO A 266 -2.03 -13.68 -18.16
CA PRO A 266 -2.14 -12.87 -19.36
C PRO A 266 -1.38 -11.53 -19.23
N THR A 267 -0.07 -11.59 -19.05
CA THR A 267 0.81 -10.42 -18.88
C THR A 267 0.87 -9.48 -20.09
N GLY A 268 0.35 -9.93 -21.25
CA GLY A 268 0.17 -9.10 -22.45
C GLY A 268 -1.11 -8.27 -22.42
N LEU A 269 -2.15 -8.72 -21.70
CA LEU A 269 -3.39 -7.98 -21.50
C LEU A 269 -3.27 -6.99 -20.34
N ASP A 270 -2.55 -7.38 -19.29
CA ASP A 270 -2.24 -6.51 -18.16
C ASP A 270 -0.74 -6.54 -17.85
N PRO A 271 0.01 -5.48 -18.26
CA PRO A 271 1.43 -5.36 -17.97
C PRO A 271 1.76 -5.33 -16.47
N ALA A 272 0.82 -4.99 -15.58
CA ALA A 272 1.03 -5.00 -14.13
C ALA A 272 1.15 -6.43 -13.57
N LEU A 273 0.82 -7.45 -14.36
CA LEU A 273 0.99 -8.86 -13.99
C LEU A 273 2.40 -9.41 -14.31
N LYS A 274 3.27 -8.61 -14.94
CA LYS A 274 4.64 -9.02 -15.24
C LYS A 274 5.47 -9.03 -13.96
N ILE A 275 6.12 -10.16 -13.69
CA ILE A 275 7.15 -10.25 -12.65
C ILE A 275 8.42 -9.61 -13.22
N GLY A 276 9.00 -8.64 -12.53
CA GLY A 276 10.15 -7.94 -13.06
C GLY A 276 10.77 -6.93 -12.12
N PRO A 277 11.80 -6.20 -12.57
CA PRO A 277 12.51 -5.24 -11.74
C PRO A 277 11.72 -3.98 -11.44
N ASN A 278 10.64 -3.72 -12.17
CA ASN A 278 9.76 -2.61 -11.87
C ASN A 278 8.85 -3.09 -10.74
N MET A 279 9.15 -2.76 -9.49
CA MET A 279 8.31 -3.12 -8.34
C MET A 279 6.87 -2.67 -8.56
N THR A 280 6.04 -3.58 -9.05
CA THR A 280 4.60 -3.40 -9.17
C THR A 280 3.95 -3.90 -7.88
N PRO A 281 2.66 -3.56 -7.62
CA PRO A 281 1.92 -4.16 -6.52
C PRO A 281 1.98 -5.69 -6.51
N LEU A 282 2.16 -6.34 -7.67
CA LEU A 282 2.29 -7.79 -7.76
C LEU A 282 3.57 -8.31 -7.11
N ASP A 283 4.72 -7.66 -7.33
CA ASP A 283 5.98 -8.11 -6.75
C ASP A 283 5.87 -8.11 -5.23
N VAL A 284 5.31 -7.04 -4.66
CA VAL A 284 5.00 -6.89 -3.23
C VAL A 284 4.12 -8.04 -2.70
N VAL A 285 3.15 -8.53 -3.48
CA VAL A 285 2.35 -9.71 -3.12
C VAL A 285 3.21 -10.96 -3.12
N LEU A 286 4.00 -11.17 -4.17
CA LEU A 286 4.84 -12.36 -4.32
C LEU A 286 5.90 -12.48 -3.23
N GLU A 287 6.47 -11.35 -2.80
CA GLU A 287 7.37 -11.30 -1.64
C GLU A 287 6.76 -11.98 -0.41
N HIS A 288 5.49 -11.68 -0.10
CA HIS A 288 4.78 -12.28 1.04
C HIS A 288 4.69 -13.82 1.00
N TRP A 289 4.79 -14.46 -0.17
CA TRP A 289 4.77 -15.92 -0.29
C TRP A 289 6.15 -16.57 -0.14
N THR A 290 7.22 -15.77 -0.14
CA THR A 290 8.61 -16.23 0.00
C THR A 290 9.22 -15.95 1.38
N LEU A 291 8.67 -14.98 2.11
CA LEU A 291 9.09 -14.56 3.44
C LEU A 291 8.43 -15.39 4.54
#